data_AF-A0A366MIY3-F1
#
_entry.id   AF-A0A366MIY3-F1
#
_cell.length_a   1.000
_cell.length_b   1.000
_cell.length_c   1.000
_cell.angle_alpha   90.00
_cell.angle_beta   90.00
_cell.angle_gamma   90.00
#
_symmetry.space_group_name_H-M   'P 1'
#
loop_
_entity.id
_entity.type
_entity.pdbx_description
1 polymer ?
#
loop_
_entity_poly.entity_id
_entity_poly.type
_entity_poly.pdbx_seq_one_letter_code
_entity_poly.pdbx_strand_id
1 'polypeptide(L)'
;MTDQNKAVFFSTHLHDELPRAFEDLRRIHGEIMDMIHVVKEASDLSTDATYKKELRTYADGFFGASDDLEKWMITYEDAVNAQLADNHLVYERDSYQTLNRILQWDKADVRQLARWIRDVKELTAHIGLTMPYLLHVRQIPTETIPSDVATYPVFVIDRQGYCLCGMELEEILYIDEVREKMAEGKLKR
;
A
#
# COMPACT_ATOMS: atom_id res chain seq x y z
N MET A 1 -10.14 -11.66 -15.78
CA MET A 1 -9.72 -11.19 -14.45
C MET A 1 -8.23 -11.40 -14.35
N THR A 2 -7.49 -10.34 -14.65
CA THR A 2 -6.11 -10.33 -15.15
C THR A 2 -5.11 -9.92 -14.06
N ASP A 3 -3.84 -10.29 -14.25
CA ASP A 3 -2.71 -10.29 -13.30
C ASP A 3 -2.51 -9.10 -12.34
N GLN A 4 -3.13 -7.95 -12.56
CA GLN A 4 -3.00 -6.78 -11.69
C GLN A 4 -3.46 -7.02 -10.25
N ASN A 5 -4.53 -7.82 -10.04
CA ASN A 5 -4.97 -8.16 -8.68
C ASN A 5 -3.95 -9.03 -7.91
N LYS A 6 -3.10 -9.79 -8.62
CA LYS A 6 -2.05 -10.60 -7.97
C LYS A 6 -0.87 -9.73 -7.58
N ALA A 7 -0.41 -8.83 -8.47
CA ALA A 7 0.73 -7.95 -8.20
C ALA A 7 0.51 -7.04 -6.98
N VAL A 8 -0.70 -6.48 -6.84
CA VAL A 8 -1.09 -5.66 -5.67
C VAL A 8 -1.12 -6.51 -4.38
N PHE A 9 -1.52 -7.78 -4.45
CA PHE A 9 -1.52 -8.67 -3.28
C PHE A 9 -0.10 -9.04 -2.83
N PHE A 10 0.81 -9.31 -3.78
CA PHE A 10 2.21 -9.66 -3.49
C PHE A 10 2.97 -8.53 -2.78
N SER A 11 2.76 -7.26 -3.14
CA SER A 11 3.49 -6.13 -2.54
C SER A 11 3.07 -5.82 -1.11
N THR A 12 1.77 -5.90 -0.80
CA THR A 12 1.26 -5.77 0.59
C THR A 12 1.77 -6.90 1.49
N HIS A 13 1.76 -8.12 0.97
CA HIS A 13 2.22 -9.29 1.72
C HIS A 13 3.73 -9.24 1.97
N LEU A 14 4.51 -8.82 0.97
CA LEU A 14 5.95 -8.58 1.14
C LEU A 14 6.20 -7.54 2.25
N HIS A 15 5.46 -6.43 2.26
CA HIS A 15 5.66 -5.36 3.24
C HIS A 15 5.38 -5.84 4.68
N ASP A 16 4.39 -6.72 4.89
CA ASP A 16 4.02 -7.19 6.22
C ASP A 16 4.86 -8.39 6.68
N GLU A 17 5.31 -9.25 5.76
CA GLU A 17 6.08 -10.46 6.08
C GLU A 17 7.60 -10.24 6.08
N LEU A 18 8.15 -9.34 5.27
CA LEU A 18 9.59 -9.10 5.25
C LEU A 18 10.14 -8.70 6.62
N PRO A 19 9.54 -7.74 7.35
CA PRO A 19 10.07 -7.34 8.65
C PRO A 19 10.16 -8.52 9.63
N ARG A 20 9.17 -9.42 9.60
CA ARG A 20 9.16 -10.64 10.42
C ARG A 20 10.23 -11.63 9.98
N ALA A 21 10.38 -11.84 8.67
CA ALA A 21 11.43 -12.71 8.14
C ALA A 21 12.83 -12.19 8.50
N PHE A 22 13.06 -10.88 8.46
CA PHE A 22 14.31 -10.27 8.90
C PHE A 22 14.55 -10.42 10.41
N GLU A 23 13.50 -10.31 11.23
CA GLU A 23 13.60 -10.55 12.67
C GLU A 23 14.02 -12.01 12.97
N ASP A 24 13.42 -12.97 12.28
CA ASP A 24 13.79 -14.38 12.38
C ASP A 24 15.24 -14.63 11.93
N LEU A 25 15.67 -14.02 10.82
CA LEU A 25 17.04 -14.13 10.34
C LEU A 25 18.05 -13.52 11.31
N ARG A 26 17.75 -12.36 11.92
CA ARG A 26 18.60 -11.76 12.96
C ARG A 26 18.71 -12.64 14.19
N ARG A 27 17.61 -13.28 14.61
CA ARG A 27 17.63 -14.25 15.71
C ARG A 27 18.53 -15.44 15.38
N ILE A 28 18.36 -16.04 14.20
CA ILE A 28 19.20 -17.17 13.74
C ILE A 28 20.67 -16.76 13.68
N HIS A 29 20.98 -15.56 13.17
CA HIS A 29 22.34 -15.02 13.16
C HIS A 29 22.92 -14.92 14.58
N GLY A 30 22.14 -14.42 15.54
CA GLY A 30 22.55 -14.39 16.96
C GLY A 30 22.86 -15.77 17.51
N GLU A 31 21.99 -16.76 17.26
CA GLU A 31 22.19 -18.15 17.70
C GLU A 31 23.47 -18.78 17.09
N ILE A 32 23.78 -18.46 15.83
CA ILE A 32 25.01 -18.90 15.17
C ILE A 32 26.24 -18.26 15.82
N MET A 33 26.17 -16.96 16.14
CA MET A 33 27.25 -16.24 16.81
C MET A 33 27.55 -16.77 18.21
N ASP A 34 26.51 -17.10 18.97
CA ASP A 34 26.65 -17.74 20.28
C ASP A 34 27.32 -19.12 20.16
N MET A 35 26.91 -19.92 19.18
CA MET A 35 27.52 -21.22 18.91
C MET A 35 29.00 -21.10 18.53
N ILE A 36 29.36 -20.12 17.69
CA ILE A 36 30.76 -19.83 17.34
C ILE A 36 31.56 -19.49 18.60
N HIS A 37 30.99 -18.72 19.53
CA HIS A 37 31.65 -18.37 20.77
C HIS A 37 31.95 -19.62 21.61
N VAL A 38 30.97 -20.50 21.79
CA VAL A 38 31.12 -21.77 22.51
C VAL A 38 32.21 -22.65 21.90
N VAL A 39 32.28 -22.74 20.56
CA VAL A 39 33.31 -23.52 19.88
C VAL A 39 34.70 -22.92 20.07
N LYS A 40 34.83 -21.58 20.06
CA LYS A 40 36.09 -20.89 20.35
C LYS A 40 36.55 -21.10 21.80
N GLU A 41 35.64 -21.02 22.76
CA GLU A 41 35.94 -21.30 24.17
C GLU A 41 36.39 -22.75 24.37
N ALA A 42 35.67 -23.72 23.79
CA ALA A 42 36.03 -25.13 23.83
C ALA A 42 37.41 -25.40 23.20
N SER A 43 37.73 -24.69 22.11
CA SER A 43 39.05 -24.72 21.51
C SER A 43 40.14 -24.18 22.45
N ASP A 44 39.87 -23.12 23.19
CA ASP A 44 40.85 -22.48 24.06
C ASP A 44 41.16 -23.31 25.30
N LEU A 45 40.16 -24.04 25.79
CA LEU A 45 40.28 -24.98 26.90
C LEU A 45 40.91 -26.33 26.51
N SER A 46 41.02 -26.64 25.21
CA SER A 46 41.58 -27.91 24.75
C SER A 46 43.11 -27.96 24.90
N THR A 47 43.60 -29.07 25.46
CA THR A 47 45.03 -29.39 25.58
C THR A 47 45.57 -30.19 24.40
N ASP A 48 44.71 -30.72 23.54
CA ASP A 48 45.08 -31.45 22.32
C ASP A 48 45.25 -30.45 21.16
N ALA A 49 46.47 -30.33 20.64
CA ALA A 49 46.80 -29.39 19.57
C ALA A 49 46.07 -29.69 18.24
N THR A 50 45.77 -30.96 17.95
CA THR A 50 45.07 -31.37 16.73
C THR A 50 43.59 -31.01 16.84
N TYR A 51 42.96 -31.39 17.95
CA TYR A 51 41.55 -31.09 18.21
C TYR A 51 41.30 -29.58 18.33
N LYS A 52 42.21 -28.85 18.97
CA LYS A 52 42.19 -27.38 19.04
C LYS A 52 42.19 -26.74 17.64
N LYS A 53 43.05 -27.23 16.74
CA LYS A 53 43.14 -26.72 15.37
C LYS A 53 41.86 -27.01 14.57
N GLU A 54 41.27 -28.19 14.75
CA GLU A 54 39.99 -28.54 14.13
C GLU A 54 38.86 -27.61 14.59
N LEU A 55 38.71 -27.43 15.90
CA LEU A 55 37.68 -26.53 16.46
C LEU A 55 37.84 -25.08 15.99
N ARG A 56 39.07 -24.56 15.89
CA ARG A 56 39.32 -23.24 15.30
C ARG A 56 38.90 -23.17 13.84
N THR A 57 39.23 -24.19 13.06
CA THR A 57 38.86 -24.26 11.64
C THR A 57 37.34 -24.25 11.47
N TYR A 58 36.61 -24.99 12.30
CA TYR A 58 35.15 -24.95 12.32
C TYR A 58 34.62 -23.57 12.71
N ALA A 59 35.11 -22.99 13.81
CA ALA A 59 34.67 -21.68 14.28
C ALA A 59 34.90 -20.58 13.23
N ASP A 60 36.04 -20.59 12.54
CA ASP A 60 36.36 -19.61 11.51
C ASP A 60 35.49 -19.79 10.26
N GLY A 61 35.18 -21.04 9.87
CA GLY A 61 34.26 -21.33 8.77
C GLY A 61 32.82 -20.88 9.06
N PHE A 62 32.32 -21.16 10.26
CA PHE A 62 31.00 -20.67 10.70
C PHE A 62 30.97 -19.15 10.82
N PHE A 63 32.06 -18.53 11.29
CA PHE A 63 32.16 -17.07 11.37
C PHE A 63 32.09 -16.42 9.99
N GLY A 64 32.77 -16.96 8.99
CA GLY A 64 32.65 -16.47 7.61
C GLY A 64 31.23 -16.55 7.07
N ALA A 65 30.53 -17.67 7.29
CA ALA A 65 29.15 -17.82 6.87
C ALA A 65 28.18 -16.88 7.61
N SER A 66 28.44 -16.58 8.89
CA SER A 66 27.67 -15.64 9.68
C SER A 66 27.85 -14.20 9.20
N ASP A 67 29.09 -13.80 8.94
CA ASP A 67 29.44 -12.48 8.39
C ASP A 67 28.83 -12.25 7.00
N ASP A 68 28.83 -13.28 6.14
CA ASP A 68 28.16 -13.23 4.84
C ASP A 68 26.63 -13.09 4.97
N LEU A 69 26.03 -13.79 5.94
CA LEU A 69 24.60 -13.67 6.23
C LEU A 69 24.24 -12.26 6.73
N GLU A 70 25.03 -11.69 7.64
CA GLU A 70 24.84 -10.33 8.14
C GLU A 70 24.93 -9.29 7.01
N LYS A 71 25.96 -9.37 6.17
CA LYS A 71 26.11 -8.50 5.00
C LYS A 71 24.96 -8.63 4.02
N TRP A 72 24.48 -9.86 3.78
CA TRP A 72 23.33 -10.10 2.93
C TRP A 72 22.06 -9.47 3.50
N MET A 73 21.82 -9.64 4.81
CA MET A 73 20.66 -9.03 5.48
C MET A 73 20.69 -7.51 5.34
N ILE A 74 21.83 -6.86 5.62
CA ILE A 74 21.96 -5.39 5.50
C ILE A 74 21.74 -4.94 4.05
N THR A 75 22.40 -5.59 3.09
CA THR A 75 22.28 -5.21 1.67
C THR A 75 20.85 -5.37 1.17
N TYR A 76 20.17 -6.45 1.55
CA TYR A 76 18.80 -6.71 1.15
C TYR A 76 17.82 -5.79 1.86
N GLU A 77 18.02 -5.52 3.15
CA GLU A 77 17.23 -4.56 3.93
C GLU A 77 17.38 -3.14 3.35
N ASP A 78 18.58 -2.71 3.00
CA ASP A 78 18.83 -1.41 2.37
C ASP A 78 18.19 -1.32 0.98
N ALA A 79 18.26 -2.40 0.17
CA ALA A 79 17.64 -2.43 -1.15
C ALA A 79 16.10 -2.36 -1.05
N VAL A 80 15.52 -3.12 -0.14
CA VAL A 80 14.08 -3.09 0.14
C VAL A 80 13.69 -1.73 0.69
N ASN A 81 14.41 -1.19 1.67
CA ASN A 81 14.13 0.11 2.25
C ASN A 81 14.31 1.24 1.23
N ALA A 82 15.25 1.15 0.29
CA ALA A 82 15.36 2.09 -0.81
C ALA A 82 14.16 2.00 -1.76
N GLN A 83 13.68 0.79 -2.03
CA GLN A 83 12.50 0.53 -2.87
C GLN A 83 11.17 0.90 -2.17
N LEU A 84 11.13 0.83 -0.84
CA LEU A 84 10.02 1.30 0.00
C LEU A 84 10.07 2.82 0.24
N ALA A 85 11.26 3.38 0.40
CA ALA A 85 11.49 4.82 0.52
C ALA A 85 11.10 5.55 -0.76
N ASP A 86 11.18 4.86 -1.90
CA ASP A 86 10.39 5.19 -3.09
C ASP A 86 8.92 4.83 -2.80
N ASN A 87 8.26 5.65 -1.98
CA ASN A 87 6.86 5.53 -1.54
C ASN A 87 5.88 5.35 -2.73
N HIS A 88 6.35 5.51 -3.96
CA HIS A 88 5.64 5.27 -5.22
C HIS A 88 4.86 3.95 -5.21
N LEU A 89 5.47 2.84 -4.77
CA LEU A 89 4.79 1.53 -4.71
C LEU A 89 3.65 1.49 -3.68
N VAL A 90 3.82 2.17 -2.54
CA VAL A 90 2.80 2.27 -1.50
C VAL A 90 1.63 3.13 -1.98
N TYR A 91 1.92 4.28 -2.58
CA TYR A 91 0.93 5.16 -3.15
C TYR A 91 0.18 4.52 -4.32
N GLU A 92 0.86 3.76 -5.17
CA GLU A 92 0.24 3.01 -6.27
C GLU A 92 -0.72 1.94 -5.72
N ARG A 93 -0.27 1.14 -4.75
CA ARG A 93 -1.10 0.15 -4.06
C ARG A 93 -2.35 0.79 -3.46
N ASP A 94 -2.18 1.84 -2.66
CA ASP A 94 -3.27 2.49 -1.94
C ASP A 94 -4.24 3.18 -2.89
N SER A 95 -3.73 3.73 -4.00
CA SER A 95 -4.55 4.26 -5.10
C SER A 95 -5.46 3.18 -5.67
N TYR A 96 -4.92 2.01 -6.04
CA TYR A 96 -5.71 0.91 -6.60
C TYR A 96 -6.71 0.32 -5.59
N GLN A 97 -6.32 0.15 -4.33
CA GLN A 97 -7.24 -0.33 -3.30
C GLN A 97 -8.42 0.63 -3.10
N THR A 98 -8.15 1.94 -3.06
CA THR A 98 -9.18 2.95 -2.90
C THR A 98 -10.07 3.06 -4.14
N LEU A 99 -9.49 2.97 -5.35
CA LEU A 99 -10.24 2.88 -6.60
C LEU A 99 -11.19 1.67 -6.62
N ASN A 100 -10.72 0.49 -6.20
CA ASN A 100 -11.56 -0.70 -6.11
C ASN A 100 -12.72 -0.51 -5.13
N ARG A 101 -12.49 0.16 -3.98
CA ARG A 101 -13.56 0.51 -3.04
C ARG A 101 -14.59 1.45 -3.66
N ILE A 102 -14.16 2.45 -4.42
CA ILE A 102 -15.06 3.36 -5.15
C ILE A 102 -15.92 2.59 -6.16
N LEU A 103 -15.32 1.70 -6.96
CA LEU A 103 -16.03 0.93 -7.97
C LEU A 103 -17.01 -0.11 -7.38
N GLN A 104 -16.78 -0.54 -6.14
CA GLN A 104 -17.63 -1.46 -5.39
C GLN A 104 -18.58 -0.75 -4.42
N TRP A 105 -18.61 0.59 -4.44
CA TRP A 105 -19.42 1.36 -3.51
C TRP A 105 -20.90 0.98 -3.61
N ASP A 106 -21.51 0.76 -2.44
CA ASP A 106 -22.86 0.22 -2.29
C ASP A 106 -23.96 1.28 -2.37
N LYS A 107 -23.59 2.53 -2.68
CA LYS A 107 -24.47 3.69 -2.79
C LYS A 107 -25.09 4.14 -1.47
N ALA A 108 -24.47 3.80 -0.33
CA ALA A 108 -25.03 4.10 0.98
C ALA A 108 -24.95 5.59 1.36
N ASP A 109 -23.76 6.21 1.28
CA ASP A 109 -23.50 7.60 1.67
C ASP A 109 -22.48 8.25 0.73
N VAL A 110 -22.92 9.28 0.01
CA VAL A 110 -22.07 10.00 -0.96
C VAL A 110 -20.93 10.76 -0.29
N ARG A 111 -21.04 11.12 1.00
CA ARG A 111 -19.97 11.81 1.74
C ARG A 111 -18.77 10.89 1.96
N GLN A 112 -19.01 9.60 2.13
CA GLN A 112 -17.96 8.60 2.22
C GLN A 112 -17.25 8.45 0.87
N LEU A 113 -18.02 8.33 -0.21
CA LEU A 113 -17.51 8.28 -1.57
C LEU A 113 -16.62 9.51 -1.89
N ALA A 114 -17.07 10.71 -1.53
CA ALA A 114 -16.32 11.95 -1.75
C ALA A 114 -14.98 11.97 -1.01
N ARG A 115 -14.89 11.36 0.18
CA ARG A 115 -13.61 11.19 0.89
C ARG A 115 -12.68 10.27 0.11
N TRP A 116 -13.16 9.11 -0.32
CA TRP A 116 -12.32 8.18 -1.11
C TRP A 116 -11.84 8.77 -2.43
N ILE A 117 -12.66 9.56 -3.11
CA ILE A 117 -12.24 10.27 -4.34
C ILE A 117 -11.11 11.27 -4.03
N ARG A 118 -11.20 11.98 -2.91
CA ARG A 118 -10.15 12.89 -2.45
C ARG A 118 -8.87 12.13 -2.11
N ASP A 119 -8.99 11.02 -1.38
CA ASP A 119 -7.86 10.17 -1.02
C ASP A 119 -7.14 9.68 -2.29
N VAL A 120 -7.87 9.20 -3.30
CA VAL A 120 -7.28 8.81 -4.59
C VAL A 120 -6.60 10.00 -5.29
N LYS A 121 -7.20 11.20 -5.27
CA LYS A 121 -6.60 12.39 -5.88
C LYS A 121 -5.26 12.76 -5.21
N GLU A 122 -5.17 12.60 -3.90
CA GLU A 122 -3.94 12.83 -3.14
C GLU A 122 -2.90 11.75 -3.40
N LEU A 123 -3.27 10.47 -3.29
CA LEU A 123 -2.38 9.32 -3.53
C LEU A 123 -1.81 9.34 -4.96
N THR A 124 -2.63 9.68 -5.96
CA THR A 124 -2.21 9.71 -7.37
C THR A 124 -1.28 10.89 -7.67
N ALA A 125 -1.42 12.01 -6.97
CA ALA A 125 -0.51 13.15 -7.10
C ALA A 125 0.93 12.79 -6.68
N HIS A 126 1.10 11.93 -5.68
CA HIS A 126 2.41 11.46 -5.24
C HIS A 126 3.14 10.57 -6.26
N ILE A 127 2.40 9.93 -7.17
CA ILE A 127 2.95 9.04 -8.22
C ILE A 127 2.95 9.68 -9.61
N GLY A 128 2.62 10.97 -9.71
CA GLY A 128 2.58 11.72 -10.98
C GLY A 128 1.43 11.31 -11.91
N LEU A 129 0.41 10.65 -11.38
CA LEU A 129 -0.81 10.29 -12.12
C LEU A 129 -1.93 11.28 -11.79
N THR A 130 -2.89 11.42 -12.71
CA THR A 130 -4.10 12.20 -12.44
C THR A 130 -5.33 11.28 -12.42
N MET A 131 -6.24 11.54 -11.48
CA MET A 131 -7.45 10.75 -11.25
C MET A 131 -8.27 10.47 -12.52
N PRO A 132 -8.47 11.42 -13.48
CA PRO A 132 -9.23 11.15 -14.70
C PRO A 132 -8.69 10.03 -15.59
N TYR A 133 -7.39 9.69 -15.50
CA TYR A 133 -6.82 8.55 -16.22
C TYR A 133 -7.14 7.21 -15.55
N LEU A 134 -7.49 7.21 -14.27
CA LEU A 134 -7.69 6.01 -13.46
C LEU A 134 -9.16 5.72 -13.15
N LEU A 135 -9.98 6.76 -13.06
CA LEU A 135 -11.40 6.65 -12.75
C LEU A 135 -12.23 7.50 -13.70
N HIS A 136 -13.00 6.84 -14.56
CA HIS A 136 -14.08 7.53 -15.26
C HIS A 136 -15.30 7.62 -14.36
N VAL A 137 -15.81 8.83 -14.16
CA VAL A 137 -16.96 9.11 -13.28
C VAL A 137 -18.19 8.25 -13.61
N ARG A 138 -18.39 7.91 -14.89
CA ARG A 138 -19.48 7.03 -15.35
C ARG A 138 -19.37 5.57 -14.86
N GLN A 139 -18.20 5.16 -14.37
CA GLN A 139 -17.97 3.83 -13.81
C GLN A 139 -18.35 3.76 -12.32
N ILE A 140 -18.52 4.91 -11.66
CA ILE A 140 -18.90 4.95 -10.26
C ILE A 140 -20.35 4.47 -10.13
N PRO A 141 -20.63 3.48 -9.26
CA PRO A 141 -22.00 3.07 -8.99
C PRO A 141 -22.87 4.24 -8.54
N THR A 142 -24.07 4.37 -9.08
CA THR A 142 -25.01 5.45 -8.73
C THR A 142 -26.44 4.94 -8.75
N GLU A 143 -27.32 5.59 -8.01
CA GLU A 143 -28.76 5.49 -8.23
C GLU A 143 -29.16 6.20 -9.55
N THR A 144 -30.38 5.92 -10.02
CA THR A 144 -30.88 6.48 -11.27
C THR A 144 -30.97 8.00 -11.17
N ILE A 145 -30.21 8.71 -12.00
CA ILE A 145 -30.21 10.17 -12.06
C ILE A 145 -31.49 10.64 -12.77
N PRO A 146 -32.37 11.40 -12.11
CA PRO A 146 -33.58 11.90 -12.74
C PRO A 146 -33.29 12.85 -13.91
N SER A 147 -34.09 12.74 -14.98
CA SER A 147 -33.86 13.52 -16.21
C SER A 147 -34.07 15.02 -16.04
N ASP A 148 -34.86 15.43 -15.05
CA ASP A 148 -35.14 16.84 -14.73
C ASP A 148 -33.90 17.58 -14.20
N VAL A 149 -32.95 16.88 -13.60
CA VAL A 149 -31.68 17.46 -13.10
C VAL A 149 -30.49 17.24 -14.04
N ALA A 150 -30.71 16.63 -15.21
CA ALA A 150 -29.64 16.25 -16.14
C ALA A 150 -28.84 17.44 -16.71
N THR A 151 -29.37 18.66 -16.65
CA THR A 151 -28.65 19.86 -17.08
C THR A 151 -27.71 20.44 -16.02
N TYR A 152 -27.80 19.97 -14.77
CA TYR A 152 -26.82 20.26 -13.72
C TYR A 152 -25.75 19.16 -13.75
N PRO A 153 -24.48 19.46 -13.43
CA PRO A 153 -23.40 18.48 -13.39
C PRO A 153 -23.55 17.54 -12.17
N VAL A 154 -24.61 16.73 -12.16
CA VAL A 154 -24.84 15.64 -11.21
C VAL A 154 -24.22 14.37 -11.80
N PHE A 155 -23.33 13.74 -11.03
CA PHE A 155 -22.59 12.58 -11.49
C PHE A 155 -22.96 11.30 -10.75
N VAL A 156 -23.25 11.42 -9.45
CA VAL A 156 -23.56 10.28 -8.58
C VAL A 156 -24.69 10.66 -7.62
N ILE A 157 -25.59 9.72 -7.35
CA ILE A 157 -26.65 9.84 -6.35
C ILE A 157 -26.60 8.61 -5.42
N ASP A 158 -26.66 8.85 -4.12
CA ASP A 158 -26.81 7.80 -3.12
C ASP A 158 -28.28 7.42 -2.86
N ARG A 159 -28.50 6.35 -2.09
CA ARG A 159 -29.86 5.88 -1.75
C ARG A 159 -30.68 6.87 -0.91
N GLN A 160 -30.02 7.85 -0.30
CA GLN A 160 -30.67 8.86 0.53
C GLN A 160 -31.08 10.09 -0.29
N GLY A 161 -30.69 10.18 -1.58
CA GLY A 161 -30.99 11.30 -2.46
C GLY A 161 -29.96 12.43 -2.41
N TYR A 162 -28.79 12.20 -1.80
CA TYR A 162 -27.66 13.13 -1.90
C TYR A 162 -26.84 12.86 -3.16
N CYS A 163 -26.45 13.96 -3.79
CA CYS A 163 -25.78 14.01 -5.07
C CYS A 163 -24.31 14.43 -4.88
N LEU A 164 -23.39 13.75 -5.58
CA LEU A 164 -22.05 14.28 -5.85
C LEU A 164 -22.10 15.02 -7.17
N CYS A 165 -21.77 16.30 -7.13
CA CYS A 165 -21.96 17.22 -8.24
C CYS A 165 -20.84 18.26 -8.32
N GLY A 166 -20.93 19.11 -9.36
CA GLY A 166 -19.88 20.05 -9.71
C GLY A 166 -18.81 19.40 -10.59
N MET A 167 -18.20 20.17 -11.47
CA MET A 167 -17.27 19.65 -12.50
C MET A 167 -16.08 18.88 -11.91
N GLU A 168 -15.68 19.23 -10.68
CA GLU A 168 -14.56 18.62 -9.95
C GLU A 168 -14.99 17.59 -8.89
N LEU A 169 -16.28 17.21 -8.83
CA LEU A 169 -16.84 16.28 -7.85
C LEU A 169 -16.66 16.73 -6.38
N GLU A 170 -16.80 18.02 -6.14
CA GLU A 170 -16.55 18.64 -4.83
C GLU A 170 -17.83 19.11 -4.11
N GLU A 171 -18.94 19.22 -4.83
CA GLU A 171 -20.22 19.65 -4.27
C GLU A 171 -21.06 18.44 -3.85
N ILE A 172 -21.58 18.48 -2.61
CA ILE A 172 -22.57 17.54 -2.12
C ILE A 172 -23.86 18.30 -1.84
N LEU A 173 -24.91 17.97 -2.57
CA LEU A 173 -26.22 18.61 -2.48
C LEU A 173 -27.31 17.55 -2.41
N TYR A 174 -28.38 17.83 -1.68
CA TYR A 174 -29.59 17.03 -1.80
C TYR A 174 -30.28 17.30 -3.14
N ILE A 175 -30.98 16.31 -3.71
CA ILE A 175 -31.54 16.43 -5.06
C ILE A 175 -32.51 17.61 -5.23
N ASP A 176 -33.24 17.98 -4.18
CA ASP A 176 -34.14 19.14 -4.22
C ASP A 176 -33.36 20.46 -4.23
N GLU A 177 -32.23 20.55 -3.52
CA GLU A 177 -31.34 21.72 -3.57
C GLU A 177 -30.74 21.90 -4.97
N VAL A 178 -30.47 20.80 -5.68
CA VAL A 178 -30.02 20.85 -7.10
C VAL A 178 -31.10 21.48 -7.98
N ARG A 179 -32.37 21.09 -7.78
CA ARG A 179 -33.51 21.65 -8.54
C ARG A 179 -33.67 23.14 -8.27
N GLU A 180 -33.53 23.56 -7.01
CA GLU A 180 -33.58 24.97 -6.61
C GLU A 180 -32.48 25.78 -7.28
N LYS A 181 -31.21 25.32 -7.19
CA LYS A 181 -30.08 25.98 -7.87
C LYS A 181 -30.28 26.10 -9.38
N MET A 182 -30.85 25.08 -10.01
CA MET A 182 -31.19 25.12 -11.44
C MET A 182 -32.26 26.16 -11.76
N ALA A 183 -33.28 26.31 -10.90
CA ALA A 183 -34.33 27.31 -11.07
C ALA A 183 -33.78 28.73 -10.90
N GLU A 184 -32.95 28.97 -9.88
CA GLU A 184 -32.28 30.25 -9.64
C GLU A 184 -31.33 30.64 -10.79
N GLY A 185 -30.57 29.67 -11.33
CA GLY A 185 -29.69 29.89 -12.46
C GLY A 185 -30.43 30.22 -13.76
N LYS A 186 -31.66 29.71 -13.94
CA LYS A 186 -32.54 30.06 -15.07
C LYS A 186 -33.17 31.45 -14.94
N LEU A 187 -33.39 31.94 -13.72
CA LEU A 187 -33.92 33.29 -13.46
C LEU A 187 -32.88 34.41 -13.67
N LYS A 188 -31.59 34.07 -13.69
CA LYS A 188 -30.47 35.01 -13.91
C LYS A 188 -29.98 35.11 -15.36
N ARG A 189 -30.56 34.33 -16.28
CA ARG A 189 -30.26 34.36 -17.72
C ARG A 189 -31.43 34.97 -18.49
#